data_AF-A0A800UEV4-F1
#
_entry.id   AF-A0A800UEV4-F1
#
_cell.length_a   1.000
_cell.length_b   1.000
_cell.length_c   1.000
_cell.angle_alpha   90.00
_cell.angle_beta   90.00
_cell.angle_gamma   90.00
#
_symmetry.space_group_name_H-M   'P 1'
#
loop_
_entity.id
_entity.type
_entity.pdbx_description
1 polymer ?
#
loop_
_entity_poly.entity_id
_entity_poly.type
_entity_poly.pdbx_seq_one_letter_code
_entity_poly.pdbx_strand_id
1 'polypeptide(L)'
;MALDSEELGIKVAGGKGRTSRKTLAEIEKTADLFTLSTSEIEKLKYSSRMSAKVDNSCVQDGYQLYHHCFIFTEKGEWVVVQQGMNDRYARRYHWLSDNVECFVEEPHTGICCDRVENMTLDLTAKESSETRKTSLDLIRDDPMHLIKYFKPVKQKLLTEFQQLSMPVHHPILDIDITERGMKTLQKAYEIQPESYEELVSLRGLGAKKMRALALISDLVYGTRPSWKDPVKYSFSHGGKDGHPYPVDRAVYDNSIQMLKDAVEGVKLDDKDRYYAIKRLREFCVV
;
A
#
# COMPACT_ATOMS: atom_id res chain seq x y z
N MET A 1 3.85 -22.94 -14.22
CA MET A 1 4.14 -21.52 -13.91
C MET A 1 5.01 -21.00 -15.04
N ALA A 2 4.87 -19.74 -15.45
CA ALA A 2 5.61 -19.18 -16.59
C ALA A 2 7.11 -18.90 -16.30
N LEU A 3 7.54 -19.07 -15.05
CA LEU A 3 8.90 -18.86 -14.59
C LEU A 3 9.37 -20.14 -13.90
N ASP A 4 10.52 -20.67 -14.31
CA ASP A 4 11.22 -21.70 -13.56
C ASP A 4 11.98 -21.03 -12.41
N SER A 5 11.59 -21.32 -11.18
CA SER A 5 12.13 -20.65 -9.99
C SER A 5 13.54 -21.12 -9.68
N GLU A 6 13.90 -22.35 -10.05
CA GLU A 6 15.24 -22.93 -9.80
C GLU A 6 16.29 -22.37 -10.76
N GLU A 7 15.92 -22.14 -12.03
CA GLU A 7 16.85 -21.57 -13.02
C GLU A 7 17.06 -20.05 -12.84
N LEU A 8 16.04 -19.33 -12.37
CA LEU A 8 16.06 -17.86 -12.32
C LEU A 8 16.40 -17.30 -10.93
N GLY A 9 16.37 -18.12 -9.87
CA GLY A 9 16.57 -17.66 -8.49
C GLY A 9 15.50 -16.68 -8.00
N ILE A 10 14.33 -16.66 -8.66
CA ILE A 10 13.22 -15.73 -8.38
C ILE A 10 11.92 -16.51 -8.22
N LYS A 11 11.14 -16.14 -7.20
CA LYS A 11 9.79 -16.64 -6.97
C LYS A 11 8.76 -15.53 -6.99
N VAL A 12 7.61 -15.83 -7.59
CA VAL A 12 6.41 -15.01 -7.51
C VAL A 12 5.38 -15.72 -6.63
N ALA A 13 4.92 -15.02 -5.59
CA ALA A 13 3.89 -15.45 -4.66
C ALA A 13 2.69 -14.48 -4.67
N GLY A 14 1.52 -15.01 -4.36
CA GLY A 14 0.27 -14.26 -4.33
C GLY A 14 -0.49 -14.29 -5.66
N GLY A 15 -1.36 -13.31 -5.85
CA GLY A 15 -2.24 -13.24 -7.02
C GLY A 15 -3.54 -12.51 -6.71
N LYS A 16 -4.59 -12.84 -7.47
CA LYS A 16 -5.90 -12.17 -7.37
C LYS A 16 -6.80 -12.82 -6.33
N GLY A 17 -7.58 -12.01 -5.62
CA GLY A 17 -8.71 -12.49 -4.81
C GLY A 17 -8.32 -13.44 -3.67
N ARG A 18 -8.60 -14.75 -3.81
CA ARG A 18 -8.26 -15.75 -2.77
C ARG A 18 -6.77 -16.12 -2.79
N THR A 19 -6.10 -15.99 -3.93
CA THR A 19 -4.68 -16.35 -4.07
C THR A 19 -3.77 -15.36 -3.36
N SER A 20 -4.14 -14.07 -3.27
CA SER A 20 -3.38 -13.08 -2.48
C SER A 20 -3.26 -13.46 -1.00
N ARG A 21 -4.22 -14.22 -0.46
CA ARG A 21 -4.19 -14.69 0.94
C ARG A 21 -3.26 -15.88 1.16
N LYS A 22 -2.81 -16.54 0.09
CA LYS A 22 -1.90 -17.69 0.14
C LYS A 22 -0.42 -17.30 0.09
N THR A 23 -0.12 -16.02 -0.17
CA THR A 23 1.25 -15.49 -0.31
C THR A 23 2.18 -15.96 0.82
N LEU A 24 1.75 -15.89 2.08
CA LEU A 24 2.58 -16.30 3.22
C LEU A 24 2.92 -17.79 3.21
N ALA A 25 1.94 -18.64 2.84
CA ALA A 25 2.15 -20.08 2.72
C ALA A 25 3.00 -20.44 1.48
N GLU A 26 2.94 -19.63 0.42
CA GLU A 26 3.79 -19.79 -0.76
C GLU A 26 5.24 -19.39 -0.47
N ILE A 27 5.47 -18.35 0.35
CA ILE A 27 6.80 -17.98 0.86
C ILE A 27 7.38 -19.13 1.68
N GLU A 28 6.62 -19.70 2.62
CA GLU A 28 7.09 -20.84 3.43
C GLU A 28 7.50 -22.04 2.57
N LYS A 29 6.66 -22.43 1.60
CA LYS A 29 6.94 -23.58 0.74
C LYS A 29 8.15 -23.39 -0.16
N THR A 30 8.45 -22.15 -0.53
CA THR A 30 9.59 -21.85 -1.42
C THR A 30 10.89 -21.74 -0.63
N ALA A 31 10.81 -21.52 0.68
CA ALA A 31 12.00 -21.41 1.51
C ALA A 31 12.88 -22.67 1.47
N ASP A 32 12.26 -23.85 1.39
CA ASP A 32 12.96 -25.13 1.23
C ASP A 32 13.75 -25.19 -0.08
N LEU A 33 13.30 -24.52 -1.14
CA LEU A 33 13.96 -24.48 -2.45
C LEU A 33 15.13 -23.49 -2.48
N PHE A 34 14.97 -22.33 -1.85
CA PHE A 34 15.97 -21.26 -1.87
C PHE A 34 16.94 -21.30 -0.68
N THR A 35 16.85 -22.31 0.19
CA THR A 35 17.69 -22.47 1.40
C THR A 35 17.71 -21.20 2.27
N LEU A 36 16.57 -20.48 2.31
CA LEU A 36 16.43 -19.27 3.12
C LEU A 36 16.38 -19.63 4.60
N SER A 37 17.06 -18.85 5.44
CA SER A 37 16.99 -19.02 6.89
C SER A 37 15.59 -18.67 7.42
N THR A 38 15.22 -19.23 8.56
CA THR A 38 13.94 -18.92 9.23
C THR A 38 13.74 -17.42 9.45
N SER A 39 14.82 -16.68 9.74
CA SER A 39 14.76 -15.22 9.92
C SER A 39 14.41 -14.50 8.62
N GLU A 40 14.98 -14.91 7.50
CA GLU A 40 14.69 -14.32 6.18
C GLU A 40 13.25 -14.60 5.75
N ILE A 41 12.76 -15.82 5.99
CA ILE A 41 11.37 -16.19 5.73
C ILE A 41 10.41 -15.27 6.50
N GLU A 42 10.65 -15.06 7.79
CA GLU A 42 9.80 -14.19 8.61
C GLU A 42 9.89 -12.72 8.17
N LYS A 43 11.06 -12.24 7.74
CA LYS A 43 11.21 -10.90 7.15
C LYS A 43 10.41 -10.76 5.85
N LEU A 44 10.43 -11.75 4.96
CA LEU A 44 9.66 -11.74 3.72
C LEU A 44 8.16 -11.75 3.99
N LYS A 45 7.69 -12.60 4.92
CA LYS A 45 6.28 -12.61 5.37
C LYS A 45 5.87 -11.28 5.96
N TYR A 46 6.71 -10.70 6.81
CA TYR A 46 6.48 -9.41 7.43
C TYR A 46 6.35 -8.31 6.37
N SER A 47 7.30 -8.24 5.43
CA SER A 47 7.33 -7.27 4.33
C SER A 47 6.10 -7.41 3.42
N SER A 48 5.72 -8.63 3.07
CA SER A 48 4.50 -8.91 2.31
C SER A 48 3.24 -8.46 3.04
N ARG A 49 3.17 -8.64 4.37
CA ARG A 49 2.00 -8.26 5.17
C ARG A 49 1.94 -6.75 5.38
N MET A 50 3.07 -6.12 5.68
CA MET A 50 3.13 -4.69 5.98
C MET A 50 2.88 -3.84 4.75
N SER A 51 3.47 -4.17 3.60
CA SER A 51 3.16 -3.51 2.33
C SER A 51 1.65 -3.50 2.05
N ALA A 52 0.97 -4.64 2.18
CA ALA A 52 -0.47 -4.71 1.98
C ALA A 52 -1.28 -3.93 3.02
N LYS A 53 -0.75 -3.80 4.23
CA LYS A 53 -1.44 -3.09 5.31
C LYS A 53 -1.32 -1.58 5.18
N VAL A 54 -0.14 -1.10 4.80
CA VAL A 54 0.16 0.30 4.54
C VAL A 54 -0.66 0.79 3.36
N ASP A 55 -0.65 0.06 2.24
CA ASP A 55 -1.41 0.43 1.03
C ASP A 55 -2.91 0.51 1.30
N ASN A 56 -3.43 -0.37 2.17
CA ASN A 56 -4.86 -0.39 2.49
C ASN A 56 -5.26 0.62 3.59
N SER A 57 -4.36 0.93 4.53
CA SER A 57 -4.74 1.65 5.76
C SER A 57 -4.15 3.04 5.88
N CYS A 58 -2.95 3.25 5.34
CA CYS A 58 -2.22 4.50 5.43
C CYS A 58 -2.41 5.37 4.19
N VAL A 59 -2.56 4.78 3.01
CA VAL A 59 -2.93 5.49 1.79
C VAL A 59 -4.43 5.30 1.56
N GLN A 60 -5.23 6.35 1.76
CA GLN A 60 -6.69 6.28 1.67
C GLN A 60 -7.19 7.08 0.47
N ASP A 61 -6.97 6.51 -0.71
CA ASP A 61 -7.27 7.06 -2.04
C ASP A 61 -8.59 6.52 -2.64
N GLY A 62 -9.27 5.61 -1.94
CA GLY A 62 -10.51 4.99 -2.41
C GLY A 62 -10.32 3.74 -3.26
N TYR A 63 -9.09 3.30 -3.52
CA TYR A 63 -8.81 2.08 -4.28
C TYR A 63 -8.70 0.87 -3.35
N GLN A 64 -9.53 -0.16 -3.58
CA GLN A 64 -9.52 -1.37 -2.76
C GLN A 64 -8.54 -2.39 -3.33
N LEU A 65 -7.61 -2.88 -2.52
CA LEU A 65 -6.65 -3.91 -2.91
C LEU A 65 -7.36 -5.17 -3.43
N TYR A 66 -7.09 -5.50 -4.68
CA TYR A 66 -7.65 -6.63 -5.41
C TYR A 66 -6.60 -7.68 -5.79
N HIS A 67 -5.36 -7.21 -6.01
CA HIS A 67 -4.22 -8.03 -6.41
C HIS A 67 -3.03 -7.77 -5.50
N HIS A 68 -2.37 -8.83 -5.05
CA HIS A 68 -1.11 -8.76 -4.32
C HIS A 68 -0.10 -9.66 -5.01
N CYS A 69 0.94 -9.07 -5.61
CA CYS A 69 2.03 -9.80 -6.23
C CYS A 69 3.29 -9.54 -5.41
N PHE A 70 3.82 -10.59 -4.77
CA PHE A 70 5.04 -10.54 -3.99
C PHE A 70 6.12 -11.34 -4.70
N ILE A 71 7.20 -10.69 -5.11
CA ILE A 71 8.31 -11.30 -5.83
C ILE A 71 9.52 -11.27 -4.90
N PHE A 72 10.24 -12.38 -4.79
CA PHE A 72 11.45 -12.43 -3.97
C PHE A 72 12.51 -13.33 -4.58
N THR A 73 13.77 -13.05 -4.25
CA THR A 73 14.95 -13.78 -4.72
C THR A 73 15.45 -14.77 -3.67
N GLU A 74 16.33 -15.68 -4.09
CA GLU A 74 17.08 -16.56 -3.19
C GLU A 74 17.96 -15.80 -2.18
N LYS A 75 18.27 -14.52 -2.44
CA LYS A 75 19.04 -13.65 -1.53
C LYS A 75 18.17 -12.87 -0.54
N GLY A 76 16.85 -13.07 -0.59
CA GLY A 76 15.91 -12.37 0.28
C GLY A 76 15.54 -10.94 -0.15
N GLU A 77 16.01 -10.49 -1.32
CA GLU A 77 15.55 -9.24 -1.95
C GLU A 77 14.10 -9.43 -2.41
N TRP A 78 13.30 -8.35 -2.39
CA TRP A 78 11.88 -8.48 -2.70
C TRP A 78 11.28 -7.23 -3.36
N VAL A 79 10.21 -7.47 -4.11
CA VAL A 79 9.39 -6.45 -4.78
C VAL A 79 7.94 -6.76 -4.50
N VAL A 80 7.15 -5.74 -4.18
CA VAL A 80 5.69 -5.87 -4.13
C VAL A 80 5.07 -5.00 -5.21
N VAL A 81 4.20 -5.61 -6.01
CA VAL A 81 3.32 -4.91 -6.95
C VAL A 81 1.87 -5.21 -6.57
N GLN A 82 1.25 -4.25 -5.91
CA GLN A 82 -0.16 -4.35 -5.52
C GLN A 82 -1.03 -3.64 -6.53
N GLN A 83 -2.27 -4.11 -6.71
CA GLN A 83 -3.28 -3.42 -7.52
C GLN A 83 -4.52 -3.16 -6.69
N GLY A 84 -4.81 -1.88 -6.47
CA GLY A 84 -6.09 -1.38 -6.00
C GLY A 84 -7.06 -1.12 -7.15
N MET A 85 -8.35 -1.32 -6.91
CA MET A 85 -9.42 -1.06 -7.88
C MET A 85 -10.39 -0.04 -7.30
N ASN A 86 -10.77 0.95 -8.11
CA ASN A 86 -11.86 1.88 -7.82
C ASN A 86 -12.72 2.03 -9.08
N ASP A 87 -13.95 1.49 -9.06
CA ASP A 87 -14.85 1.38 -10.20
C ASP A 87 -14.17 0.78 -11.45
N ARG A 88 -13.71 1.64 -12.36
CA ARG A 88 -13.09 1.29 -13.64
C ARG A 88 -11.57 1.54 -13.68
N TYR A 89 -11.03 2.19 -12.66
CA TYR A 89 -9.62 2.55 -12.60
C TYR A 89 -8.85 1.56 -11.73
N ALA A 90 -7.62 1.28 -12.17
CA ALA A 90 -6.65 0.52 -11.39
C ALA A 90 -5.57 1.47 -10.89
N ARG A 91 -5.14 1.27 -9.65
CA ARG A 91 -3.98 1.93 -9.08
C ARG A 91 -2.97 0.87 -8.67
N ARG A 92 -1.70 1.05 -9.04
CA ARG A 92 -0.63 0.12 -8.68
C ARG A 92 0.32 0.75 -7.68
N TYR A 93 0.65 -0.01 -6.64
CA TYR A 93 1.57 0.40 -5.59
C TYR A 93 2.82 -0.46 -5.71
N HIS A 94 3.97 0.20 -5.85
CA HIS A 94 5.23 -0.45 -6.13
C HIS A 94 6.17 -0.26 -4.94
N TRP A 95 6.65 -1.38 -4.42
CA TRP A 95 7.61 -1.46 -3.33
C TRP A 95 8.85 -2.20 -3.80
N LEU A 96 10.02 -1.72 -3.42
CA LEU A 96 11.32 -2.35 -3.69
C LEU A 96 12.09 -2.43 -2.37
N SER A 97 12.59 -3.62 -2.01
CA SER A 97 13.32 -3.86 -0.77
C SER A 97 14.42 -2.83 -0.50
N ASP A 98 15.15 -2.45 -1.54
CA ASP A 98 16.33 -1.60 -1.46
C ASP A 98 16.01 -0.16 -1.01
N ASN A 99 14.77 0.29 -1.24
CA ASN A 99 14.32 1.64 -0.92
C ASN A 99 13.56 1.70 0.41
N VAL A 100 13.26 0.56 1.04
CA VAL A 100 12.39 0.51 2.22
C VAL A 100 13.23 0.55 3.48
N GLU A 101 13.45 1.77 3.98
CA GLU A 101 14.05 2.00 5.31
C GLU A 101 12.99 1.99 6.43
N CYS A 102 11.78 2.44 6.10
CA CYS A 102 10.64 2.51 7.01
C CYS A 102 9.36 2.13 6.26
N PHE A 103 8.51 1.25 6.82
CA PHE A 103 7.28 0.86 6.13
C PHE A 103 6.17 1.93 6.16
N VAL A 104 6.29 2.93 7.02
CA VAL A 104 5.21 3.90 7.27
C VAL A 104 5.54 5.34 6.87
N GLU A 105 6.73 5.61 6.35
CA GLU A 105 7.14 6.93 5.87
C GLU A 105 7.75 6.80 4.47
N GLU A 106 7.04 7.33 3.46
CA GLU A 106 7.40 7.30 2.04
C GLU A 106 7.99 5.96 1.53
N PRO A 107 7.37 4.80 1.83
CA PRO A 107 7.98 3.51 1.51
C PRO A 107 7.89 3.12 0.02
N HIS A 108 7.03 3.79 -0.74
CA HIS A 108 6.74 3.44 -2.13
C HIS A 108 7.80 3.98 -3.08
N THR A 109 8.37 3.09 -3.89
CA THR A 109 9.17 3.49 -5.05
C THR A 109 8.30 4.25 -6.06
N GLY A 110 7.02 3.87 -6.19
CA GLY A 110 6.07 4.58 -7.04
C GLY A 110 4.63 4.12 -6.85
N ILE A 111 3.70 5.05 -7.09
CA ILE A 111 2.27 4.77 -7.18
C ILE A 111 1.80 5.22 -8.56
N CYS A 112 1.23 4.28 -9.31
CA CYS A 112 0.84 4.46 -10.71
C CYS A 112 -0.67 4.43 -10.86
N CYS A 113 -1.26 5.48 -11.43
CA CYS A 113 -2.67 5.57 -11.78
C CYS A 113 -2.88 6.64 -12.85
N ASP A 114 -3.81 6.45 -13.79
CA ASP A 114 -4.13 7.50 -14.77
C ASP A 114 -4.94 8.64 -14.18
N ARG A 115 -5.56 8.40 -13.01
CA ARG A 115 -6.39 9.36 -12.32
C ARG A 115 -5.70 9.82 -11.03
N VAL A 116 -5.54 11.13 -10.94
CA VAL A 116 -5.18 11.82 -9.70
C VAL A 116 -6.46 12.23 -9.00
N GLU A 117 -6.59 11.86 -7.73
CA GLU A 117 -7.71 12.23 -6.87
C GLU A 117 -7.43 13.58 -6.20
N ASN A 118 -8.48 14.40 -6.04
CA ASN A 118 -8.33 15.74 -5.49
C ASN A 118 -8.02 15.77 -3.98
N MET A 119 -8.49 14.76 -3.24
CA MET A 119 -8.33 14.66 -1.79
C MET A 119 -8.09 13.21 -1.40
N THR A 120 -6.86 12.90 -1.00
CA THR A 120 -6.43 11.56 -0.56
C THR A 120 -5.73 11.70 0.77
N LEU A 121 -6.22 11.03 1.81
CA LEU A 121 -5.51 11.00 3.08
C LEU A 121 -4.29 10.09 2.93
N ASP A 122 -3.10 10.68 2.99
CA ASP A 122 -1.83 9.98 2.92
C ASP A 122 -1.08 10.05 4.26
N LEU A 123 -1.19 8.98 5.03
CA LEU A 123 -0.49 8.82 6.30
C LEU A 123 0.94 8.33 6.13
N THR A 124 1.42 8.04 4.91
CA THR A 124 2.83 7.69 4.66
C THR A 124 3.67 8.90 4.26
N ALA A 125 3.04 9.99 3.81
CA ALA A 125 3.70 11.25 3.52
C ALA A 125 4.58 11.74 4.69
N LYS A 126 5.73 12.35 4.40
CA LYS A 126 6.60 12.96 5.42
C LYS A 126 5.88 14.04 6.22
N GLU A 127 5.00 14.80 5.57
CA GLU A 127 4.18 15.83 6.22
C GLU A 127 3.28 15.25 7.32
N SER A 128 2.90 13.97 7.20
CA SER A 128 2.05 13.27 8.19
C SER A 128 2.84 12.70 9.40
N SER A 129 4.13 13.00 9.54
CA SER A 129 4.99 12.43 10.60
C SER A 129 4.49 12.76 12.01
N GLU A 130 4.13 14.02 12.27
CA GLU A 130 3.57 14.42 13.57
C GLU A 130 2.20 13.79 13.82
N THR A 131 1.36 13.66 12.79
CA THR A 131 0.07 12.96 12.90
C THR A 131 0.26 11.49 13.30
N ARG A 132 1.27 10.80 12.74
CA ARG A 132 1.61 9.41 13.09
C ARG A 132 2.03 9.31 14.56
N LYS A 133 2.88 10.22 15.04
CA LYS A 133 3.31 10.25 16.45
C LYS A 133 2.13 10.50 17.39
N THR A 134 1.32 11.53 17.14
CA THR A 134 0.13 11.80 17.94
C THR A 134 -0.85 10.63 17.90
N SER A 135 -1.05 9.99 16.75
CA SER A 135 -1.91 8.80 16.63
C SER A 135 -1.41 7.63 17.50
N LEU A 136 -0.08 7.46 17.61
CA LEU A 136 0.51 6.48 18.50
C LEU A 136 0.28 6.86 19.97
N ASP A 137 0.52 8.11 20.34
CA ASP A 137 0.32 8.62 21.69
C ASP A 137 -1.15 8.48 22.14
N LEU A 138 -2.10 8.75 21.24
CA LEU A 138 -3.54 8.57 21.49
C LEU A 138 -3.94 7.13 21.79
N ILE A 139 -3.22 6.16 21.22
CA ILE A 139 -3.45 4.73 21.50
C ILE A 139 -2.74 4.29 22.78
N ARG A 140 -1.60 4.92 23.11
CA ARG A 140 -0.87 4.66 24.35
C ARG A 140 -1.53 5.33 25.55
N ASP A 141 -2.30 6.39 25.33
CA ASP A 141 -3.26 6.93 26.31
C ASP A 141 -4.51 6.05 26.38
N ASP A 142 -5.16 6.02 27.55
CA ASP A 142 -6.33 5.17 27.79
C ASP A 142 -7.43 5.47 26.74
N PRO A 143 -7.86 4.48 25.93
CA PRO A 143 -8.92 4.66 24.93
C PRO A 143 -10.24 5.16 25.51
N MET A 144 -10.47 5.01 26.82
CA MET A 144 -11.60 5.62 27.53
C MET A 144 -11.57 7.15 27.48
N HIS A 145 -10.39 7.77 27.40
CA HIS A 145 -10.26 9.20 27.15
C HIS A 145 -10.75 9.57 25.76
N LEU A 146 -10.51 8.72 24.76
CA LEU A 146 -10.96 8.95 23.39
C LEU A 146 -12.49 8.98 23.27
N ILE A 147 -13.21 8.22 24.10
CA ILE A 147 -14.69 8.22 24.12
C ILE A 147 -15.25 9.63 24.33
N LYS A 148 -14.54 10.49 25.08
CA LYS A 148 -14.98 11.88 25.30
C LYS A 148 -14.93 12.71 24.03
N TYR A 149 -13.99 12.42 23.12
CA TYR A 149 -13.88 13.08 21.82
C TYR A 149 -14.86 12.50 20.79
N PHE A 150 -15.30 11.25 20.96
CA PHE A 150 -16.23 10.60 20.03
C PHE A 150 -17.71 10.78 20.35
N LYS A 151 -18.09 10.97 21.63
CA LYS A 151 -19.51 11.11 22.00
C LYS A 151 -20.00 12.53 21.72
N PRO A 152 -21.10 12.72 20.97
CA PRO A 152 -21.72 14.02 20.86
C PRO A 152 -22.16 14.49 22.25
N VAL A 153 -21.64 15.64 22.67
CA VAL A 153 -22.10 16.31 23.90
C VAL A 153 -23.57 16.67 23.68
N LYS A 154 -24.50 15.96 24.32
CA LYS A 154 -25.93 16.26 24.23
C LYS A 154 -26.18 17.63 24.85
N GLN A 155 -26.53 18.60 24.01
CA GLN A 155 -27.07 19.90 24.40
C GLN A 155 -28.27 19.69 25.35
N LYS A 156 -28.24 20.32 26.52
CA LYS A 156 -29.27 20.13 27.56
C LYS A 156 -30.40 21.18 27.50
N LEU A 157 -30.16 22.36 26.93
CA LEU A 157 -31.17 23.43 26.84
C LEU A 157 -31.21 24.12 25.45
N LEU A 158 -32.42 24.56 25.07
CA LEU A 158 -32.75 25.27 23.82
C LEU A 158 -32.14 26.67 23.70
N THR A 159 -31.53 27.23 24.77
CA THR A 159 -30.98 28.59 24.82
C THR A 159 -29.45 28.65 24.75
N GLU A 160 -28.76 27.51 24.86
CA GLU A 160 -27.30 27.44 24.71
C GLU A 160 -26.91 27.33 23.23
N PHE A 161 -27.02 28.42 22.48
CA PHE A 161 -26.39 28.52 21.16
C PHE A 161 -25.04 29.21 21.29
N GLN A 162 -23.95 28.44 21.32
CA GLN A 162 -22.69 28.95 20.79
C GLN A 162 -22.82 28.88 19.26
N GLN A 163 -22.77 30.03 18.60
CA GLN A 163 -22.86 30.22 17.15
C GLN A 163 -22.55 28.96 16.32
N LEU A 164 -23.56 28.45 15.60
CA LEU A 164 -23.37 27.34 14.68
C LEU A 164 -22.69 27.83 13.40
N SER A 165 -21.37 27.79 13.40
CA SER A 165 -20.56 27.69 12.18
C SER A 165 -20.07 26.24 12.07
N MET A 166 -20.60 25.46 11.15
CA MET A 166 -20.01 24.15 10.86
C MET A 166 -18.75 24.31 9.99
N PRO A 167 -17.68 23.55 10.27
CA PRO A 167 -16.33 23.85 9.83
C PRO A 167 -16.00 23.26 8.45
N VAL A 168 -14.82 23.58 7.95
CA VAL A 168 -14.29 23.19 6.63
C VAL A 168 -13.98 21.67 6.51
N HIS A 169 -14.01 20.89 7.60
CA HIS A 169 -13.60 19.48 7.64
C HIS A 169 -14.62 18.51 8.27
N HIS A 170 -14.53 17.23 7.86
CA HIS A 170 -15.51 16.16 8.12
C HIS A 170 -15.61 15.76 9.60
N PRO A 171 -16.84 15.63 10.15
CA PRO A 171 -17.06 15.07 11.47
C PRO A 171 -16.79 13.56 11.47
N ILE A 172 -16.16 13.05 12.53
CA ILE A 172 -16.15 11.63 12.85
C ILE A 172 -17.56 11.28 13.32
N LEU A 173 -18.25 10.39 12.61
CA LEU A 173 -19.62 10.00 12.94
C LEU A 173 -19.59 8.88 13.97
N ASP A 174 -20.63 8.79 14.82
CA ASP A 174 -20.80 7.68 15.77
C ASP A 174 -20.76 6.29 15.08
N ILE A 175 -21.06 6.23 13.77
CA ILE A 175 -20.98 5.00 12.97
C ILE A 175 -19.54 4.54 12.69
N ASP A 176 -18.56 5.43 12.85
CA ASP A 176 -17.15 5.18 12.51
C ASP A 176 -16.46 4.36 13.61
N ILE A 177 -16.94 4.39 14.86
CA ILE A 177 -16.41 3.59 15.97
C ILE A 177 -17.51 2.78 16.64
N THR A 178 -17.74 1.60 16.07
CA THR A 178 -18.54 0.54 16.69
C THR A 178 -17.93 0.06 18.02
N GLU A 179 -18.70 -0.58 18.89
CA GLU A 179 -18.18 -1.25 20.10
C GLU A 179 -17.02 -2.21 19.78
N ARG A 180 -17.09 -2.91 18.64
CA ARG A 180 -16.01 -3.77 18.15
C ARG A 180 -14.76 -2.96 17.80
N GLY A 181 -14.94 -1.75 17.28
CA GLY A 181 -13.89 -0.78 17.05
C GLY A 181 -13.20 -0.39 18.35
N MET A 182 -13.97 -0.04 19.38
CA MET A 182 -13.43 0.31 20.70
C MET A 182 -12.65 -0.84 21.34
N LYS A 183 -13.17 -2.08 21.29
CA LYS A 183 -12.43 -3.27 21.74
C LYS A 183 -11.11 -3.47 21.01
N THR A 184 -11.00 -3.01 19.76
CA THR A 184 -9.74 -3.08 19.01
C THR A 184 -8.75 -2.02 19.49
N LEU A 185 -9.22 -0.80 19.77
CA LEU A 185 -8.40 0.26 20.35
C LEU A 185 -7.91 -0.12 21.75
N GLN A 186 -8.78 -0.71 22.58
CA GLN A 186 -8.40 -1.22 23.89
C GLN A 186 -7.33 -2.30 23.82
N LYS A 187 -7.44 -3.25 22.88
CA LYS A 187 -6.37 -4.23 22.65
C LYS A 187 -5.07 -3.59 22.18
N ALA A 188 -5.15 -2.55 21.36
CA ALA A 188 -3.95 -1.83 20.92
C ALA A 188 -3.29 -1.10 22.11
N TYR A 189 -4.09 -0.48 22.99
CA TYR A 189 -3.62 0.10 24.24
C TYR A 189 -3.00 -0.94 25.17
N GLU A 190 -3.59 -2.13 25.32
CA GLU A 190 -3.02 -3.22 26.15
C GLU A 190 -1.66 -3.69 25.63
N ILE A 191 -1.46 -3.68 24.32
CA ILE A 191 -0.19 -4.07 23.68
C ILE A 191 0.89 -2.99 23.86
N GLN A 192 0.50 -1.71 23.99
CA GLN A 192 1.42 -0.57 24.09
C GLN A 192 2.47 -0.55 22.95
N PRO A 193 2.04 -0.38 21.67
CA PRO A 193 2.97 -0.39 20.55
C PRO A 193 4.05 0.68 20.71
N GLU A 194 5.30 0.31 20.41
CA GLU A 194 6.47 1.19 20.54
C GLU A 194 6.59 2.15 19.35
N SER A 195 6.01 1.78 18.21
CA SER A 195 6.08 2.55 16.97
C SER A 195 4.75 2.56 16.19
N TYR A 196 4.63 3.52 15.28
CA TYR A 196 3.48 3.59 14.37
C TYR A 196 3.43 2.38 13.41
N GLU A 197 4.59 1.84 13.04
CA GLU A 197 4.66 0.63 12.22
C GLU A 197 4.06 -0.57 12.95
N GLU A 198 4.40 -0.74 14.23
CA GLU A 198 3.83 -1.78 15.08
C GLU A 198 2.32 -1.59 15.24
N LEU A 199 1.87 -0.36 15.48
CA LEU A 199 0.44 0.00 15.54
C LEU A 199 -0.28 -0.41 14.25
N VAL A 200 0.25 -0.06 13.08
CA VAL A 200 -0.31 -0.44 11.78
C VAL A 200 -0.32 -1.97 11.62
N SER A 201 0.66 -2.68 12.16
CA SER A 201 0.73 -4.15 12.09
C SER A 201 -0.39 -4.86 12.87
N LEU A 202 -0.94 -4.23 13.93
CA LEU A 202 -1.93 -4.85 14.82
C LEU A 202 -3.23 -5.25 14.13
N ARG A 203 -3.68 -6.49 14.37
CA ARG A 203 -4.88 -7.01 13.73
C ARG A 203 -6.13 -6.23 14.15
N GLY A 204 -6.90 -5.77 13.15
CA GLY A 204 -8.15 -5.04 13.37
C GLY A 204 -8.00 -3.52 13.27
N LEU A 205 -6.78 -2.99 13.36
CA LEU A 205 -6.46 -1.63 12.92
C LEU A 205 -6.35 -1.61 11.40
N GLY A 206 -7.22 -0.84 10.77
CA GLY A 206 -7.31 -0.67 9.32
C GLY A 206 -7.82 0.73 8.99
N ALA A 207 -7.99 1.05 7.70
CA ALA A 207 -8.24 2.39 7.18
C ALA A 207 -9.14 3.28 8.05
N LYS A 208 -10.34 2.82 8.42
CA LYS A 208 -11.29 3.61 9.23
C LYS A 208 -10.74 4.04 10.59
N LYS A 209 -10.05 3.13 11.29
CA LYS A 209 -9.49 3.43 12.63
C LYS A 209 -8.26 4.32 12.53
N MET A 210 -7.39 4.07 11.54
CA MET A 210 -6.23 4.93 11.28
C MET A 210 -6.67 6.35 10.90
N ARG A 211 -7.72 6.46 10.08
CA ARG A 211 -8.35 7.74 9.74
C ARG A 211 -8.91 8.44 10.97
N ALA A 212 -9.65 7.74 11.82
CA ALA A 212 -10.20 8.32 13.03
C ALA A 212 -9.11 8.89 13.96
N LEU A 213 -8.02 8.14 14.16
CA LEU A 213 -6.87 8.61 14.92
C LEU A 213 -6.24 9.85 14.28
N ALA A 214 -5.99 9.82 12.97
CA ALA A 214 -5.41 10.95 12.25
C ALA A 214 -6.29 12.21 12.29
N LEU A 215 -7.61 12.06 12.20
CA LEU A 215 -8.56 13.18 12.29
C LEU A 215 -8.64 13.75 13.71
N ILE A 216 -8.55 12.92 14.75
CA ILE A 216 -8.45 13.42 16.14
C ILE A 216 -7.14 14.16 16.33
N SER A 217 -6.03 13.58 15.86
CA SER A 217 -4.71 14.21 15.90
C SER A 217 -4.74 15.61 15.28
N ASP A 218 -5.35 15.76 14.10
CA ASP A 218 -5.53 17.06 13.45
C ASP A 218 -6.45 18.00 14.26
N LEU A 219 -7.64 17.52 14.65
CA LEU A 219 -8.65 18.37 15.29
C LEU A 219 -8.26 18.85 16.70
N VAL A 220 -7.70 17.96 17.52
CA VAL A 220 -7.42 18.23 18.93
C VAL A 220 -6.00 18.78 19.12
N TYR A 221 -5.03 18.27 18.35
CA TYR A 221 -3.62 18.57 18.54
C TYR A 221 -3.02 19.39 17.38
N GLY A 222 -3.79 19.67 16.32
CA GLY A 222 -3.34 20.48 15.18
C GLY A 222 -2.31 19.77 14.28
N THR A 223 -2.12 18.46 14.43
CA THR A 223 -1.16 17.69 13.62
C THR A 223 -1.79 17.25 12.31
N ARG A 224 -1.79 18.17 11.34
CA ARG A 224 -2.42 18.01 10.01
C ARG A 224 -1.75 16.91 9.17
N PRO A 225 -2.49 15.87 8.76
CA PRO A 225 -1.97 14.90 7.80
C PRO A 225 -1.96 15.47 6.38
N SER A 226 -1.21 14.82 5.48
CA SER A 226 -1.26 15.07 4.05
C SER A 226 -2.61 14.63 3.46
N TRP A 227 -3.18 15.53 2.65
CA TRP A 227 -4.39 15.28 1.85
C TRP A 227 -4.09 15.20 0.33
N LYS A 228 -2.80 15.14 -0.02
CA LYS A 228 -2.32 15.11 -1.39
C LYS A 228 -2.28 13.67 -1.89
N ASP A 229 -2.75 13.45 -3.13
CA ASP A 229 -2.64 12.14 -3.77
C ASP A 229 -1.16 11.80 -4.10
N PRO A 230 -0.64 10.66 -3.64
CA PRO A 230 0.76 10.27 -3.86
C PRO A 230 1.04 9.65 -5.24
N VAL A 231 0.07 9.61 -6.17
CA VAL A 231 0.30 9.16 -7.55
C VAL A 231 1.40 9.99 -8.22
N LYS A 232 2.38 9.28 -8.80
CA LYS A 232 3.52 9.88 -9.53
C LYS A 232 3.51 9.56 -11.02
N TYR A 233 2.93 8.44 -11.42
CA TYR A 233 3.03 7.92 -12.79
C TYR A 233 1.64 7.52 -13.32
N SER A 234 1.43 7.63 -14.63
CA SER A 234 0.28 7.06 -15.34
C SER A 234 0.66 5.77 -16.07
N PHE A 235 -0.30 4.98 -16.54
CA PHE A 235 0.02 3.83 -17.38
C PHE A 235 0.42 4.31 -18.79
N SER A 236 1.50 3.73 -19.32
CA SER A 236 2.17 4.21 -20.53
C SER A 236 1.53 3.75 -21.84
N HIS A 237 0.79 2.65 -21.85
CA HIS A 237 0.39 1.98 -23.10
C HIS A 237 -1.09 1.58 -23.17
N GLY A 238 -1.94 2.06 -22.26
CA GLY A 238 -3.35 1.65 -22.21
C GLY A 238 -3.57 0.21 -21.77
N GLY A 239 -4.83 -0.23 -21.77
CA GLY A 239 -5.26 -1.53 -21.23
C GLY A 239 -5.80 -2.47 -22.31
N LYS A 240 -5.54 -3.78 -22.16
CA LYS A 240 -6.10 -4.83 -23.04
C LYS A 240 -7.63 -4.83 -23.08
N ASP A 241 -8.26 -4.39 -22.00
CA ASP A 241 -9.71 -4.33 -21.82
C ASP A 241 -10.28 -2.95 -22.20
N GLY A 242 -9.50 -2.10 -22.88
CA GLY A 242 -9.91 -0.77 -23.33
C GLY A 242 -9.97 0.31 -22.25
N HIS A 243 -9.50 0.02 -21.04
CA HIS A 243 -9.57 0.92 -19.89
C HIS A 243 -8.15 1.13 -19.30
N PRO A 244 -7.70 2.38 -19.09
CA PRO A 244 -8.41 3.66 -19.33
C PRO A 244 -8.73 3.95 -20.81
N TYR A 245 -7.91 3.44 -21.72
CA TYR A 245 -8.05 3.49 -23.18
C TYR A 245 -7.45 2.20 -23.77
N PRO A 246 -7.76 1.82 -25.02
CA PRO A 246 -7.19 0.65 -25.68
C PRO A 246 -5.67 0.70 -25.75
N VAL A 247 -5.03 -0.47 -25.89
CA VAL A 247 -3.57 -0.52 -26.00
C VAL A 247 -3.08 0.34 -27.17
N ASP A 248 -2.24 1.34 -26.87
CA ASP A 248 -1.59 2.16 -27.88
C ASP A 248 -0.44 1.36 -28.50
N ARG A 249 -0.73 0.68 -29.61
CA ARG A 249 0.22 -0.19 -30.30
C ARG A 249 1.46 0.56 -30.76
N ALA A 250 1.30 1.80 -31.25
CA ALA A 250 2.43 2.57 -31.77
C ALA A 250 3.43 2.91 -30.66
N VAL A 251 2.93 3.34 -29.48
CA VAL A 251 3.81 3.58 -28.32
C VAL A 251 4.42 2.26 -27.84
N TYR A 252 3.65 1.17 -27.83
CA TYR A 252 4.12 -0.16 -27.44
C TYR A 252 5.27 -0.64 -28.34
N ASP A 253 5.12 -0.54 -29.66
CA ASP A 253 6.14 -0.94 -30.64
C ASP A 253 7.42 -0.09 -30.49
N ASN A 254 7.28 1.20 -30.24
CA ASN A 254 8.43 2.08 -29.96
C ASN A 254 9.16 1.66 -28.67
N SER A 255 8.44 1.31 -27.61
CA SER A 255 9.07 0.81 -26.37
C SER A 255 9.75 -0.54 -26.57
N ILE A 256 9.16 -1.45 -27.35
CA ILE A 256 9.82 -2.71 -27.73
C ILE A 256 11.11 -2.44 -28.51
N GLN A 257 11.07 -1.54 -29.49
CA GLN A 257 12.24 -1.19 -30.29
C GLN A 257 13.34 -0.57 -29.43
N MET A 258 12.99 0.33 -28.51
CA MET A 258 13.95 0.91 -27.55
C MET A 258 14.62 -0.16 -26.68
N LEU A 259 13.85 -1.12 -26.16
CA LEU A 259 14.40 -2.24 -25.38
C LEU A 259 15.30 -3.13 -26.23
N LYS A 260 14.92 -3.40 -27.48
CA LYS A 260 15.73 -4.16 -28.43
C LYS A 260 17.05 -3.46 -28.70
N ASP A 261 17.03 -2.16 -28.99
CA ASP A 261 18.22 -1.35 -29.23
C ASP A 261 19.14 -1.33 -28.00
N ALA A 262 18.55 -1.24 -26.79
CA ALA A 262 19.31 -1.32 -25.55
C ALA A 262 20.00 -2.69 -25.37
N VAL A 263 19.29 -3.79 -25.62
CA VAL A 263 19.86 -5.15 -25.56
C VAL A 263 20.96 -5.34 -26.61
N GLU A 264 20.79 -4.79 -27.81
CA GLU A 264 21.80 -4.81 -28.87
C GLU A 264 23.03 -3.98 -28.51
N GLY A 265 22.87 -2.89 -27.74
CA GLY A 265 23.94 -2.00 -27.30
C GLY A 265 24.74 -2.49 -26.08
N VAL A 266 24.25 -3.48 -25.31
CA VAL A 266 25.00 -4.02 -24.16
C VAL A 266 26.02 -5.06 -24.61
N LYS A 267 27.21 -5.03 -24.02
CA LYS A 267 28.22 -6.10 -24.11
C LYS A 267 27.76 -7.35 -23.37
N LEU A 268 26.80 -8.06 -23.95
CA LEU A 268 26.39 -9.42 -23.58
C LEU A 268 27.16 -10.44 -24.42
N ASP A 269 27.26 -11.67 -23.94
CA ASP A 269 27.76 -12.79 -24.76
C ASP A 269 26.77 -13.04 -25.92
N ASP A 270 27.26 -13.43 -27.10
CA ASP A 270 26.45 -13.42 -28.33
C ASP A 270 25.23 -14.36 -28.25
N LYS A 271 25.36 -15.44 -27.46
CA LYS A 271 24.28 -16.39 -27.18
C LYS A 271 23.15 -15.76 -26.36
N ASP A 272 23.50 -15.05 -25.28
CA ASP A 272 22.52 -14.41 -24.39
C ASP A 272 21.81 -13.26 -25.08
N ARG A 273 22.54 -12.49 -25.87
CA ARG A 273 21.97 -11.43 -26.73
C ARG A 273 20.97 -12.01 -27.72
N TYR A 274 21.32 -13.10 -28.40
CA TYR A 274 20.42 -13.79 -29.34
C TYR A 274 19.15 -14.29 -28.64
N TYR A 275 19.26 -14.95 -27.48
CA TYR A 275 18.08 -15.44 -26.75
C TYR A 275 17.21 -14.33 -26.19
N ALA A 276 17.79 -13.21 -25.76
CA ALA A 276 17.03 -12.04 -25.32
C ALA A 276 16.24 -11.41 -26.47
N ILE A 277 16.89 -11.16 -27.62
CA ILE A 277 16.24 -10.60 -28.81
C ILE A 277 15.18 -11.55 -29.36
N LYS A 278 15.46 -12.86 -29.41
CA LYS A 278 14.50 -13.87 -29.88
C LYS A 278 13.22 -13.85 -29.04
N ARG A 279 13.33 -13.78 -27.71
CA ARG A 279 12.19 -13.65 -26.79
C ARG A 279 11.42 -12.35 -27.00
N LEU A 280 12.13 -11.22 -27.16
CA LEU A 280 11.50 -9.93 -27.49
C LEU A 280 10.69 -9.98 -28.80
N ARG A 281 11.18 -10.72 -29.80
CA ARG A 281 10.54 -10.85 -31.11
C ARG A 281 9.16 -11.53 -31.05
N GLU A 282 8.90 -12.36 -30.02
CA GLU A 282 7.59 -13.01 -29.81
C GLU A 282 6.49 -11.99 -29.44
N PHE A 283 6.87 -10.79 -28.98
CA PHE A 283 5.95 -9.74 -28.57
C PHE A 283 5.76 -8.64 -29.63
N CYS A 284 6.56 -8.64 -30.70
CA CYS A 284 6.37 -7.74 -31.84
C CYS A 284 5.23 -8.28 -32.71
N VAL A 285 4.13 -7.54 -32.82
CA VAL A 285 3.08 -7.86 -33.81
C VAL A 285 3.46 -7.18 -35.12
N VAL A 286 3.81 -7.98 -36.14
CA VAL A 286 3.87 -7.50 -37.54
C VAL A 286 2.47 -7.55 -38.13
#